data_AF-A0A928V6K9-F1
#
_entry.id   AF-A0A928V6K9-F1
#
_cell.length_a   1.000
_cell.length_b   1.000
_cell.length_c   1.000
_cell.angle_alpha   90.00
_cell.angle_beta   90.00
_cell.angle_gamma   90.00
#
_symmetry.space_group_name_H-M   'P 1'
#
loop_
_entity.id
_entity.type
_entity.pdbx_description
1 polymer ?
#
loop_
_entity_poly.entity_id
_entity_poly.type
_entity_poly.pdbx_seq_one_letter_code
_entity_poly.pdbx_strand_id
1 'polypeptide(L)'
;MMLKLAIGVASVFIGWMLAQVTGLVKDWSKARKIKVLLLEELRDIDREIERVITSFSRDLQLYGAKGIDNSACIGITNYIFSNYYKDALLSLNQNQRISYQLIHSLIRRLNESLDNIRCLTIEIQKHHQKNGTTEETDNLRKEWGEMIKAEYINAAAIRWHTRFHLEHQSNPDLSLMTEFHKNYLKFLEAAQEEANRLIDSGTKIDITKFEEIYSSSFFDEQ
;
A
#
# COMPACT_ATOMS: atom_id res chain seq x y z
N MET A 1 12.40 -36.78 57.01
CA MET A 1 13.12 -36.71 55.71
C MET A 1 12.16 -36.66 54.53
N MET A 2 11.22 -37.62 54.42
CA MET A 2 10.20 -37.69 53.36
C MET A 2 9.38 -36.39 53.16
N LEU A 3 8.90 -35.75 54.24
CA LEU A 3 8.12 -34.51 54.15
C LEU A 3 8.89 -33.34 53.52
N LYS A 4 10.16 -33.16 53.89
CA LYS A 4 11.02 -32.11 53.32
C LYS A 4 11.27 -32.33 51.82
N LEU A 5 11.38 -33.60 51.42
CA LEU A 5 11.60 -34.01 50.04
C LEU A 5 10.33 -33.77 49.20
N ALA A 6 9.15 -34.10 49.74
CA ALA A 6 7.86 -33.81 49.13
C ALA A 6 7.62 -32.29 48.94
N ILE A 7 7.93 -31.48 49.96
CA ILE A 7 7.83 -30.00 49.87
C ILE A 7 8.79 -29.45 48.82
N GLY A 8 10.02 -29.97 48.74
CA GLY A 8 11.00 -29.57 47.73
C GLY A 8 10.51 -29.85 46.31
N VAL A 9 10.00 -31.06 46.05
CA VAL A 9 9.44 -31.43 44.74
C VAL A 9 8.21 -30.58 44.40
N ALA A 10 7.30 -30.36 45.35
CA ALA A 10 6.12 -29.53 45.14
C ALA A 10 6.50 -28.08 44.79
N SER A 11 7.52 -27.52 45.45
CA SER A 11 8.01 -26.16 45.20
C SER A 11 8.62 -26.02 43.80
N VAL A 12 9.41 -27.02 43.37
CA VAL A 12 9.97 -27.06 42.00
C VAL A 12 8.85 -27.16 40.97
N PHE A 13 7.84 -27.98 41.21
CA PHE A 13 6.70 -28.13 40.31
C PHE A 13 5.87 -26.84 40.19
N ILE A 14 5.59 -26.18 41.33
CA ILE A 14 4.90 -24.89 41.35
C ILE A 14 5.71 -23.82 40.61
N GLY A 15 7.02 -23.75 40.84
CA GLY A 15 7.91 -22.82 40.12
C GLY A 15 7.90 -23.05 38.61
N TRP A 16 7.96 -24.31 38.18
CA TRP A 16 7.84 -24.68 36.76
C TRP A 16 6.48 -24.27 36.18
N MET A 17 5.38 -24.56 36.87
CA MET A 17 4.03 -24.20 36.42
C MET A 17 3.84 -22.68 36.31
N LEU A 18 4.33 -21.91 37.29
CA LEU A 18 4.30 -20.44 37.25
C LEU A 18 5.11 -19.88 36.08
N ALA A 19 6.27 -20.48 35.77
CA ALA A 19 7.06 -20.07 34.61
C ALA A 19 6.32 -20.30 33.29
N GLN A 20 5.62 -21.45 33.14
CA GLN A 20 4.82 -21.73 31.95
C GLN A 20 3.65 -20.74 31.79
N VAL A 21 2.90 -20.48 32.87
CA VAL A 21 1.79 -19.51 32.85
C VAL A 21 2.31 -18.11 32.50
N THR A 22 3.44 -17.70 33.07
CA THR A 22 4.06 -16.40 32.78
C THR A 22 4.49 -16.29 31.31
N GLY A 23 5.04 -17.37 30.74
CA GLY A 23 5.35 -17.46 29.31
C GLY A 23 4.13 -17.25 28.43
N LEU A 24 3.04 -17.98 28.70
CA LEU A 24 1.78 -17.86 27.96
C LEU A 24 1.18 -16.44 28.04
N VAL A 25 1.19 -15.83 29.22
CA VAL A 25 0.69 -14.45 29.41
C VAL A 25 1.54 -13.45 28.63
N LYS A 26 2.87 -13.62 28.63
CA LYS A 26 3.80 -12.77 27.88
C LYS A 26 3.56 -12.89 26.38
N ASP A 27 3.40 -14.10 25.87
CA ASP A 27 3.16 -14.35 24.45
C ASP A 27 1.80 -13.81 24.00
N TRP A 28 0.75 -14.00 24.81
CA TRP A 28 -0.56 -13.42 24.57
C TRP A 28 -0.52 -11.88 24.52
N SER A 29 0.17 -11.26 25.49
CA SER A 29 0.36 -9.81 25.52
C SER A 29 1.13 -9.30 24.30
N LYS A 30 2.19 -10.01 23.90
CA LYS A 30 2.98 -9.69 22.70
C LYS A 30 2.12 -9.76 21.44
N ALA A 31 1.39 -10.86 21.23
CA ALA A 31 0.51 -11.03 20.07
C ALA A 31 -0.56 -9.92 20.00
N ARG A 32 -1.15 -9.55 21.14
CA ARG A 32 -2.12 -8.45 21.21
C ARG A 32 -1.51 -7.11 20.81
N LYS A 33 -0.30 -6.79 21.29
CA LYS A 33 0.41 -5.55 20.89
C LYS A 33 0.71 -5.53 19.39
N ILE A 34 1.18 -6.63 18.84
CA ILE A 34 1.49 -6.72 17.40
C ILE A 34 0.22 -6.57 16.57
N LYS A 35 -0.90 -7.16 16.99
CA LYS A 35 -2.20 -6.96 16.32
C LYS A 35 -2.60 -5.48 16.26
N VAL A 36 -2.38 -4.73 17.34
CA VAL A 36 -2.62 -3.27 17.35
C VAL A 36 -1.67 -2.56 16.38
N LEU A 37 -0.37 -2.88 16.41
CA LEU A 37 0.62 -2.29 15.50
C LEU A 37 0.32 -2.59 14.02
N LEU A 38 -0.18 -3.78 13.70
CA LEU A 38 -0.61 -4.14 12.35
C LEU A 38 -1.79 -3.29 11.88
N LEU A 39 -2.71 -2.92 12.77
CA LEU A 39 -3.81 -2.01 12.45
C LEU A 39 -3.33 -0.57 12.26
N GLU A 40 -2.40 -0.09 13.10
CA GLU A 40 -1.79 1.23 12.89
C GLU A 40 -1.01 1.27 11.57
N GLU A 41 -0.28 0.22 11.23
CA GLU A 41 0.42 0.11 9.94
C GLU A 41 -0.56 0.20 8.75
N LEU A 42 -1.75 -0.42 8.82
CA LEU A 42 -2.77 -0.25 7.78
C LEU A 42 -3.27 1.20 7.66
N ARG A 43 -3.37 1.94 8.77
CA ARG A 43 -3.76 3.36 8.73
C ARG A 43 -2.68 4.22 8.10
N ASP A 44 -1.43 3.92 8.41
CA ASP A 44 -0.29 4.60 7.78
C ASP A 44 -0.28 4.29 6.29
N ILE A 45 -0.46 3.02 5.89
CA ILE A 45 -0.61 2.60 4.49
C ILE A 45 -1.72 3.37 3.77
N ASP A 46 -2.91 3.56 4.35
CA ASP A 46 -3.99 4.34 3.69
C ASP A 46 -3.53 5.76 3.32
N ARG A 47 -2.78 6.41 4.24
CA ARG A 47 -2.20 7.75 4.01
C ARG A 47 -1.04 7.74 3.02
N GLU A 48 -0.20 6.70 3.03
CA GLU A 48 0.88 6.58 2.06
C GLU A 48 0.34 6.34 0.65
N ILE A 49 -0.64 5.45 0.50
CA ILE A 49 -1.30 5.15 -0.77
C ILE A 49 -1.98 6.38 -1.35
N GLU A 50 -2.61 7.23 -0.54
CA GLU A 50 -3.22 8.46 -1.02
C GLU A 50 -2.20 9.40 -1.69
N ARG A 51 -0.98 9.48 -1.14
CA ARG A 51 0.13 10.23 -1.77
C ARG A 51 0.53 9.59 -3.10
N VAL A 52 0.64 8.25 -3.15
CA VAL A 52 0.95 7.52 -4.39
C VAL A 52 -0.12 7.76 -5.47
N ILE A 53 -1.40 7.67 -5.11
CA ILE A 53 -2.52 7.93 -6.03
C ILE A 53 -2.45 9.37 -6.55
N THR A 54 -2.11 10.34 -5.69
CA THR A 54 -1.96 11.75 -6.09
C THR A 54 -0.82 11.91 -7.11
N SER A 55 0.33 11.27 -6.87
CA SER A 55 1.44 11.24 -7.83
C SER A 55 1.02 10.64 -9.16
N PHE A 56 0.41 9.45 -9.16
CA PHE A 56 -0.07 8.84 -10.40
C PHE A 56 -1.16 9.67 -11.09
N SER A 57 -2.00 10.38 -10.34
CA SER A 57 -3.00 11.28 -10.94
C SER A 57 -2.34 12.40 -11.74
N ARG A 58 -1.27 12.98 -11.19
CA ARG A 58 -0.45 13.98 -11.86
C ARG A 58 0.25 13.38 -13.09
N ASP A 59 0.83 12.19 -12.96
CA ASP A 59 1.50 11.49 -14.06
C ASP A 59 0.54 11.19 -15.22
N LEU A 60 -0.70 10.80 -14.92
CA LEU A 60 -1.74 10.57 -15.94
C LEU A 60 -2.14 11.86 -16.65
N GLN A 61 -2.23 12.98 -15.94
CA GLN A 61 -2.47 14.28 -16.55
C GLN A 61 -1.31 14.70 -17.46
N LEU A 62 -0.06 14.49 -17.01
CA LEU A 62 1.14 14.73 -17.83
C LEU A 62 1.16 13.85 -19.06
N TYR A 63 0.82 12.57 -18.91
CA TYR A 63 0.73 11.65 -20.04
C TYR A 63 -0.29 12.14 -21.08
N GLY A 64 -1.46 12.58 -20.65
CA GLY A 64 -2.47 13.22 -21.51
C GLY A 64 -1.95 14.47 -22.23
N ALA A 65 -1.11 15.26 -21.56
CA ALA A 65 -0.42 16.42 -22.13
C ALA A 65 0.79 16.05 -23.02
N LYS A 66 1.01 14.76 -23.29
CA LYS A 66 2.18 14.18 -24.01
C LYS A 66 3.52 14.44 -23.31
N GLY A 67 3.48 14.75 -22.03
CA GLY A 67 4.62 14.92 -21.14
C GLY A 67 4.98 13.66 -20.36
N ILE A 68 6.04 13.79 -19.57
CA ILE A 68 6.55 12.77 -18.65
C ILE A 68 7.00 13.50 -17.39
N ASP A 69 6.68 12.97 -16.22
CA ASP A 69 7.18 13.52 -14.96
C ASP A 69 8.64 13.10 -14.72
N ASN A 70 9.40 13.99 -14.11
CA ASN A 70 10.75 13.71 -13.62
C ASN A 70 10.77 13.30 -12.14
N SER A 71 9.61 13.33 -11.48
CA SER A 71 9.48 12.87 -10.09
C SER A 71 9.31 11.36 -10.01
N ALA A 72 9.85 10.76 -8.95
CA ALA A 72 9.63 9.36 -8.63
C ALA A 72 8.84 9.28 -7.33
N CYS A 73 7.74 8.53 -7.34
CA CYS A 73 6.97 8.31 -6.13
C CYS A 73 7.76 7.45 -5.14
N ILE A 74 7.66 7.78 -3.86
CA ILE A 74 8.28 7.00 -2.78
C ILE A 74 7.42 5.76 -2.55
N GLY A 75 8.09 4.61 -2.39
CA GLY A 75 7.43 3.36 -2.04
C GLY A 75 6.84 3.35 -0.63
N ILE A 76 5.96 2.40 -0.38
CA ILE A 76 5.21 2.29 0.87
C ILE A 76 5.91 1.31 1.81
N THR A 77 6.00 1.68 3.07
CA THR A 77 6.66 0.86 4.08
C THR A 77 5.67 -0.05 4.80
N ASN A 78 6.09 -1.28 5.12
CA ASN A 78 5.30 -2.27 5.85
C ASN A 78 6.16 -3.08 6.83
N TYR A 79 6.89 -2.36 7.70
CA TYR A 79 7.88 -2.94 8.60
C TYR A 79 7.27 -3.89 9.64
N ILE A 80 6.09 -3.57 10.18
CA ILE A 80 5.41 -4.37 11.21
C ILE A 80 5.00 -5.72 10.62
N PHE A 81 4.30 -5.72 9.49
CA PHE A 81 3.92 -6.95 8.82
C PHE A 81 5.14 -7.80 8.45
N SER A 82 6.15 -7.20 7.82
CA SER A 82 7.32 -7.93 7.33
C SER A 82 8.13 -8.61 8.44
N ASN A 83 8.23 -7.99 9.62
CA ASN A 83 9.08 -8.50 10.71
C ASN A 83 8.32 -9.27 11.80
N TYR A 84 7.05 -8.93 12.04
CA TYR A 84 6.32 -9.39 13.23
C TYR A 84 5.01 -10.12 12.94
N TYR A 85 4.54 -10.19 11.69
CA TYR A 85 3.26 -10.85 11.36
C TYR A 85 3.17 -12.30 11.87
N LYS A 86 4.27 -13.06 11.79
CA LYS A 86 4.33 -14.45 12.27
C LYS A 86 3.96 -14.60 13.76
N ASP A 87 4.26 -13.59 14.57
CA ASP A 87 4.00 -13.59 16.01
C ASP A 87 2.53 -13.28 16.34
N ALA A 88 1.77 -12.74 15.38
CA ALA A 88 0.34 -12.44 15.53
C ALA A 88 -0.57 -13.50 14.88
N LEU A 89 -0.05 -14.38 14.01
CA LEU A 89 -0.82 -15.33 13.20
C LEU A 89 -1.89 -16.13 13.96
N LEU A 90 -1.56 -16.62 15.16
CA LEU A 90 -2.46 -17.43 15.99
C LEU A 90 -3.59 -16.60 16.64
N SER A 91 -3.41 -15.28 16.74
CA SER A 91 -4.40 -14.35 17.30
C SER A 91 -5.35 -13.75 16.24
N LEU A 92 -5.10 -14.06 14.96
CA LEU A 92 -5.88 -13.60 13.83
C LEU A 92 -6.80 -14.72 13.32
N ASN A 93 -8.00 -14.38 12.89
CA ASN A 93 -8.85 -15.30 12.15
C ASN A 93 -8.40 -15.43 10.69
N GLN A 94 -9.00 -16.36 9.96
CA GLN A 94 -8.63 -16.64 8.58
C GLN A 94 -8.80 -15.43 7.66
N ASN A 95 -9.92 -14.71 7.76
CA ASN A 95 -10.21 -13.57 6.89
C ASN A 95 -9.26 -12.39 7.15
N GLN A 96 -8.91 -12.13 8.42
CA GLN A 96 -7.85 -11.19 8.78
C GLN A 96 -6.52 -11.57 8.13
N ARG A 97 -6.12 -12.84 8.23
CA ARG A 97 -4.85 -13.32 7.64
C ARG A 97 -4.81 -13.14 6.12
N ILE A 98 -5.90 -13.52 5.44
CA ILE A 98 -6.02 -13.36 3.98
C ILE A 98 -5.94 -11.90 3.59
N SER A 99 -6.69 -11.03 4.29
CA SER A 99 -6.73 -9.60 3.98
C SER A 99 -5.38 -8.92 4.19
N TYR A 100 -4.68 -9.17 5.31
CA TYR A 100 -3.32 -8.66 5.51
C TYR A 100 -2.37 -9.15 4.41
N GLN A 101 -2.36 -10.46 4.13
CA GLN A 101 -1.49 -11.02 3.10
C GLN A 101 -1.76 -10.42 1.73
N LEU A 102 -3.02 -10.18 1.38
CA LEU A 102 -3.41 -9.53 0.13
C LEU A 102 -2.84 -8.10 0.07
N ILE A 103 -3.16 -7.26 1.06
CA ILE A 103 -2.75 -5.85 1.10
C ILE A 103 -1.22 -5.73 0.99
N HIS A 104 -0.48 -6.45 1.82
CA HIS A 104 0.99 -6.35 1.83
C HIS A 104 1.65 -6.99 0.61
N SER A 105 1.02 -8.00 -0.01
CA SER A 105 1.51 -8.55 -1.29
C SER A 105 1.32 -7.57 -2.44
N LEU A 106 0.19 -6.84 -2.45
CA LEU A 106 -0.07 -5.79 -3.42
C LEU A 106 0.89 -4.61 -3.23
N ILE A 107 1.17 -4.19 -1.99
CA ILE A 107 2.17 -3.14 -1.68
C ILE A 107 3.55 -3.52 -2.18
N ARG A 108 3.99 -4.77 -1.96
CA ARG A 108 5.29 -5.23 -2.48
C ARG A 108 5.34 -5.11 -4.01
N ARG A 109 4.30 -5.56 -4.72
CA ARG A 109 4.23 -5.44 -6.19
C ARG A 109 4.21 -3.99 -6.65
N LEU A 110 3.44 -3.13 -5.98
CA LEU A 110 3.42 -1.69 -6.26
C LEU A 110 4.83 -1.08 -6.11
N ASN A 111 5.55 -1.41 -5.04
CA ASN A 111 6.93 -0.92 -4.84
C ASN A 111 7.89 -1.41 -5.94
N GLU A 112 7.76 -2.66 -6.40
CA GLU A 112 8.52 -3.18 -7.54
C GLU A 112 8.17 -2.40 -8.84
N SER A 113 6.88 -2.16 -9.09
CA SER A 113 6.43 -1.38 -10.25
C SER A 113 6.89 0.07 -10.22
N LEU A 114 6.93 0.71 -9.04
CA LEU A 114 7.46 2.07 -8.87
C LEU A 114 8.94 2.14 -9.28
N ASP A 115 9.73 1.13 -8.97
CA ASP A 115 11.13 1.07 -9.40
C ASP A 115 11.27 0.87 -10.92
N ASN A 116 10.40 0.04 -11.51
CA ASN A 116 10.35 -0.15 -12.97
C ASN A 116 9.96 1.14 -13.69
N ILE A 117 8.93 1.84 -13.21
CA ILE A 117 8.50 3.15 -13.74
C ILE A 117 9.66 4.14 -13.67
N ARG A 118 10.36 4.22 -12.54
CA ARG A 118 11.54 5.08 -12.37
C ARG A 118 12.62 4.76 -13.40
N CYS A 119 12.91 3.49 -13.63
CA CYS A 119 13.90 3.06 -14.63
C CYS A 119 13.48 3.46 -16.05
N LEU A 120 12.20 3.26 -16.40
CA LEU A 120 11.65 3.64 -17.70
C LEU A 120 11.67 5.16 -17.91
N THR A 121 11.33 5.96 -16.89
CA THR A 121 11.45 7.43 -16.95
C THR A 121 12.88 7.86 -17.27
N ILE A 122 13.88 7.25 -16.62
CA ILE A 122 15.30 7.54 -16.88
C ILE A 122 15.68 7.16 -18.31
N GLU A 123 15.18 6.04 -18.81
CA GLU A 123 15.42 5.58 -20.18
C GLU A 123 14.85 6.57 -21.21
N ILE A 124 13.60 7.00 -21.03
CA ILE A 124 12.96 7.97 -21.92
C ILE A 124 13.74 9.29 -21.93
N GLN A 125 14.13 9.79 -20.77
CA GLN A 125 14.92 11.02 -20.66
C GLN A 125 16.25 10.91 -21.39
N LYS A 126 16.98 9.80 -21.22
CA LYS A 126 18.26 9.55 -21.92
C LYS A 126 18.05 9.49 -23.43
N HIS A 127 17.00 8.81 -23.88
CA HIS A 127 16.70 8.70 -25.30
C HIS A 127 16.34 10.07 -25.90
N HIS A 128 15.48 10.82 -25.22
CA HIS A 128 15.07 12.17 -25.64
C HIS A 128 16.25 13.15 -25.68
N GLN A 129 17.14 13.13 -24.69
CA GLN A 129 18.33 13.99 -24.67
C GLN A 129 19.29 13.68 -25.82
N LYS A 130 19.42 12.41 -26.20
CA LYS A 130 20.34 11.98 -27.26
C LYS A 130 19.79 12.21 -28.66
N ASN A 131 18.51 11.91 -28.86
CA ASN A 131 17.90 11.78 -30.19
C ASN A 131 16.74 12.77 -30.43
N GLY A 132 16.36 13.58 -29.44
CA GLY A 132 15.15 14.39 -29.48
C GLY A 132 13.88 13.54 -29.40
N THR A 133 12.74 14.11 -29.80
CA THR A 133 11.48 13.36 -29.91
C THR A 133 11.50 12.51 -31.17
N THR A 134 11.55 11.19 -30.99
CA THR A 134 11.49 10.18 -32.05
C THR A 134 10.29 9.25 -31.86
N GLU A 135 9.99 8.43 -32.87
CA GLU A 135 8.98 7.36 -32.74
C GLU A 135 9.28 6.41 -31.58
N GLU A 136 10.55 6.07 -31.36
CA GLU A 136 11.00 5.26 -30.23
C GLU A 136 10.72 5.93 -28.89
N THR A 137 11.00 7.24 -28.78
CA THR A 137 10.70 8.03 -27.56
C THR A 137 9.19 8.07 -27.29
N ASP A 138 8.39 8.23 -28.34
CA ASP A 138 6.92 8.22 -28.26
C ASP A 138 6.38 6.83 -27.86
N ASN A 139 6.99 5.75 -28.31
CA ASN A 139 6.62 4.38 -27.93
C ASN A 139 6.93 4.10 -26.46
N LEU A 140 8.12 4.48 -25.98
CA LEU A 140 8.48 4.37 -24.57
C LEU A 140 7.55 5.23 -23.68
N ARG A 141 7.18 6.44 -24.13
CA ARG A 141 6.18 7.27 -23.43
C ARG A 141 4.82 6.57 -23.34
N LYS A 142 4.37 5.91 -24.40
CA LYS A 142 3.10 5.16 -24.38
C LYS A 142 3.14 4.01 -23.38
N GLU A 143 4.23 3.24 -23.37
CA GLU A 143 4.45 2.18 -22.40
C GLU A 143 4.43 2.72 -20.97
N TRP A 144 5.13 3.83 -20.73
CA TRP A 144 5.10 4.53 -19.44
C TRP A 144 3.69 4.93 -19.01
N GLY A 145 2.90 5.54 -19.91
CA GLY A 145 1.52 5.93 -19.60
C GLY A 145 0.60 4.76 -19.27
N GLU A 146 0.72 3.63 -19.99
CA GLU A 146 -0.03 2.42 -19.68
C GLU A 146 0.37 1.80 -18.34
N MET A 147 1.66 1.81 -18.00
CA MET A 147 2.15 1.38 -16.69
C MET A 147 1.59 2.27 -15.56
N ILE A 148 1.67 3.60 -15.70
CA ILE A 148 1.13 4.55 -14.73
C ILE A 148 -0.38 4.32 -14.53
N LYS A 149 -1.12 4.12 -15.62
CA LYS A 149 -2.57 3.84 -15.58
C LYS A 149 -2.89 2.55 -14.84
N ALA A 150 -2.15 1.49 -15.12
CA ALA A 150 -2.31 0.22 -14.41
C ALA A 150 -2.01 0.37 -12.90
N GLU A 151 -0.91 1.06 -12.56
CA GLU A 151 -0.51 1.22 -11.16
C GLU A 151 -1.38 2.21 -10.38
N TYR A 152 -1.97 3.19 -11.05
CA TYR A 152 -3.03 4.03 -10.47
C TYR A 152 -4.19 3.17 -9.96
N ILE A 153 -4.67 2.24 -10.80
CA ILE A 153 -5.79 1.34 -10.46
C ILE A 153 -5.36 0.37 -9.34
N ASN A 154 -4.13 -0.15 -9.38
CA ASN A 154 -3.61 -1.01 -8.32
C ASN A 154 -3.51 -0.27 -6.98
N ALA A 155 -2.99 0.96 -6.97
CA ALA A 155 -2.92 1.80 -5.77
C ALA A 155 -4.32 2.09 -5.22
N ALA A 156 -5.28 2.44 -6.08
CA ALA A 156 -6.67 2.60 -5.70
C ALA A 156 -7.26 1.33 -5.08
N ALA A 157 -7.00 0.16 -5.67
CA ALA A 157 -7.42 -1.13 -5.14
C ALA A 157 -6.79 -1.44 -3.77
N ILE A 158 -5.50 -1.15 -3.57
CA ILE A 158 -4.84 -1.30 -2.27
C ILE A 158 -5.53 -0.42 -1.22
N ARG A 159 -5.82 0.84 -1.56
CA ARG A 159 -6.55 1.77 -0.69
C ARG A 159 -7.89 1.18 -0.28
N TRP A 160 -8.63 0.66 -1.25
CA TRP A 160 -9.94 0.04 -1.01
C TRP A 160 -9.84 -1.15 -0.04
N HIS A 161 -8.93 -2.10 -0.30
CA HIS A 161 -8.74 -3.27 0.57
C HIS A 161 -8.31 -2.87 1.98
N THR A 162 -7.45 -1.85 2.08
CA THR A 162 -6.96 -1.32 3.37
C THR A 162 -8.11 -0.71 4.17
N ARG A 163 -8.93 0.13 3.55
CA ARG A 163 -10.13 0.72 4.18
C ARG A 163 -11.15 -0.34 4.56
N PHE A 164 -11.41 -1.27 3.66
CA PHE A 164 -12.31 -2.39 3.92
C PHE A 164 -11.89 -3.19 5.15
N HIS A 165 -10.58 -3.48 5.30
CA HIS A 165 -10.05 -4.13 6.49
C HIS A 165 -10.25 -3.28 7.76
N LEU A 166 -9.92 -1.98 7.69
CA LEU A 166 -10.04 -1.05 8.81
C LEU A 166 -11.49 -0.84 9.27
N GLU A 167 -12.46 -0.96 8.37
CA GLU A 167 -13.90 -0.88 8.67
C GLU A 167 -14.46 -2.22 9.18
N HIS A 168 -13.91 -3.35 8.72
CA HIS A 168 -14.38 -4.70 9.05
C HIS A 168 -13.36 -5.49 9.87
N GLN A 169 -12.69 -4.84 10.82
CA GLN A 169 -11.52 -5.38 11.53
C GLN A 169 -11.74 -6.77 12.15
N SER A 170 -12.95 -7.06 12.63
CA SER A 170 -13.26 -8.36 13.22
C SER A 170 -13.35 -9.48 12.18
N ASN A 171 -13.78 -9.19 10.96
CA ASN A 171 -13.98 -10.18 9.90
C ASN A 171 -13.97 -9.51 8.50
N PRO A 172 -12.80 -9.21 7.92
CA PRO A 172 -12.69 -8.57 6.61
C PRO A 172 -12.89 -9.60 5.49
N ASP A 173 -14.13 -10.04 5.32
CA ASP A 173 -14.51 -11.08 4.37
C ASP A 173 -14.86 -10.49 2.99
N LEU A 174 -14.02 -10.78 2.00
CA LEU A 174 -14.23 -10.42 0.60
C LEU A 174 -14.43 -11.67 -0.28
N SER A 175 -15.12 -12.69 0.24
CA SER A 175 -15.46 -13.87 -0.54
C SER A 175 -16.23 -13.51 -1.81
N LEU A 176 -16.06 -14.31 -2.87
CA LEU A 176 -16.71 -14.11 -4.16
C LEU A 176 -18.24 -14.08 -4.02
N MET A 177 -18.90 -13.34 -4.90
CA MET A 177 -20.37 -13.19 -4.97
C MET A 177 -21.03 -12.53 -3.75
N THR A 178 -20.27 -12.11 -2.74
CA THR A 178 -20.77 -11.25 -1.65
C THR A 178 -21.09 -9.84 -2.17
N GLU A 179 -21.90 -9.09 -1.42
CA GLU A 179 -22.19 -7.71 -1.78
C GLU A 179 -20.95 -6.82 -1.70
N PHE A 180 -20.04 -7.09 -0.76
CA PHE A 180 -18.74 -6.42 -0.68
C PHE A 180 -17.89 -6.68 -1.92
N HIS A 181 -17.86 -7.92 -2.43
CA HIS A 181 -17.16 -8.23 -3.67
C HIS A 181 -17.77 -7.49 -4.87
N LYS A 182 -19.11 -7.40 -4.98
CA LYS A 182 -19.74 -6.60 -6.05
C LYS A 182 -19.41 -5.11 -5.95
N ASN A 183 -19.39 -4.56 -4.74
CA ASN A 183 -19.00 -3.17 -4.51
C ASN A 183 -17.54 -2.91 -4.88
N TYR A 184 -16.66 -3.88 -4.61
CA TYR A 184 -15.27 -3.83 -5.05
C TYR A 184 -15.16 -3.81 -6.58
N LEU A 185 -15.91 -4.64 -7.30
CA LEU A 185 -15.89 -4.63 -8.77
C LEU A 185 -16.35 -3.28 -9.35
N LYS A 186 -17.43 -2.70 -8.82
CA LYS A 186 -17.89 -1.36 -9.21
C LYS A 186 -16.83 -0.29 -8.92
N PHE A 187 -16.13 -0.42 -7.79
CA PHE A 187 -15.03 0.48 -7.45
C PHE A 187 -13.88 0.38 -8.45
N LEU A 188 -13.52 -0.82 -8.92
CA LEU A 188 -12.48 -0.99 -9.94
C LEU A 188 -12.89 -0.34 -11.28
N GLU A 189 -14.16 -0.47 -11.68
CA GLU A 189 -14.69 0.22 -12.87
C GLU A 189 -14.59 1.75 -12.70
N ALA A 190 -15.01 2.28 -11.55
CA ALA A 190 -14.90 3.71 -11.26
C ALA A 190 -13.44 4.21 -11.24
N ALA A 191 -12.51 3.42 -10.70
CA ALA A 191 -11.08 3.77 -10.73
C ALA A 191 -10.53 3.78 -12.16
N GLN A 192 -10.98 2.87 -13.01
CA GLN A 192 -10.63 2.84 -14.42
C GLN A 192 -11.16 4.05 -15.18
N GLU A 193 -12.42 4.44 -14.94
CA GLU A 193 -13.04 5.63 -15.50
C GLU A 193 -12.31 6.91 -15.06
N GLU A 194 -11.96 7.00 -13.78
CA GLU A 194 -11.22 8.12 -13.23
C GLU A 194 -9.82 8.26 -13.84
N ALA A 195 -9.11 7.15 -14.04
CA ALA A 195 -7.81 7.15 -14.71
C ALA A 195 -7.91 7.71 -16.14
N ASN A 196 -8.93 7.28 -16.90
CA ASN A 196 -9.17 7.81 -18.25
C ASN A 196 -9.54 9.30 -18.22
N ARG A 197 -10.37 9.72 -17.26
CA ARG A 197 -10.73 11.13 -17.06
C ARG A 197 -9.51 12.00 -16.79
N LEU A 198 -8.55 11.51 -15.99
CA LEU A 198 -7.31 12.22 -15.69
C LEU A 198 -6.45 12.39 -16.95
N ILE A 199 -6.29 11.34 -17.77
CA ILE A 199 -5.61 11.41 -19.07
C ILE A 199 -6.30 12.43 -19.98
N ASP A 200 -7.62 12.34 -20.13
CA ASP A 200 -8.41 13.25 -20.97
C ASP A 200 -8.29 14.71 -20.50
N SER A 201 -8.27 14.93 -19.18
CA SER A 201 -8.05 16.27 -18.62
C SER A 201 -6.68 16.83 -18.96
N GLY A 202 -5.66 15.96 -19.04
CA GLY A 202 -4.30 16.30 -19.45
C GLY A 202 -4.19 16.83 -20.88
N THR A 203 -5.05 16.38 -21.80
CA THR A 203 -5.01 16.82 -23.22
C THR A 203 -5.24 18.33 -23.40
N LYS A 204 -5.83 18.99 -22.39
CA LYS A 204 -6.14 20.43 -22.39
C LYS A 204 -5.05 21.27 -21.71
N ILE A 205 -4.03 20.64 -21.15
CA ILE A 205 -2.97 21.28 -20.39
C ILE A 205 -1.85 21.71 -21.35
N ASP A 206 -1.41 22.95 -21.22
CA ASP A 206 -0.14 23.40 -21.79
C ASP A 206 1.01 22.92 -20.90
N ILE A 207 1.81 21.97 -21.39
CA ILE A 207 2.92 21.38 -20.64
C ILE A 207 3.92 22.44 -20.16
N THR A 208 4.10 23.53 -20.90
CA THR A 208 5.02 24.62 -20.52
C THR A 208 4.54 25.40 -19.30
N LYS A 209 3.24 25.33 -19.00
CA LYS A 209 2.58 25.96 -17.86
C LYS A 209 2.23 24.98 -16.75
N PHE A 210 2.51 23.69 -16.93
CA PHE A 210 2.17 22.66 -15.94
C PHE A 210 2.90 22.86 -14.60
N GLU A 211 4.08 23.46 -14.66
CA GLU A 211 4.91 23.84 -13.50
C GLU A 211 4.85 25.34 -13.20
N GLU A 212 3.99 26.14 -13.86
CA GLU A 212 3.78 27.54 -13.46
C GLU A 212 3.21 27.53 -12.03
N ILE A 213 4.13 27.75 -11.09
CA ILE A 213 3.94 27.63 -9.65
C ILE A 213 2.70 28.42 -9.24
N TYR A 214 1.82 27.78 -8.45
CA TYR A 214 0.84 28.42 -7.57
C TYR A 214 1.40 29.75 -7.02
N SER A 215 0.99 30.90 -7.57
CA SER A 215 1.50 32.17 -7.07
C SER A 215 0.95 32.39 -5.65
N SER A 216 1.79 32.92 -4.75
CA SER A 216 1.42 33.20 -3.35
C SER A 216 0.15 34.05 -3.22
N SER A 217 -0.14 34.87 -4.24
CA SER A 217 -1.38 35.66 -4.35
C SER A 217 -2.67 34.84 -4.32
N PHE A 218 -2.63 33.52 -4.51
CA PHE A 218 -3.81 32.65 -4.36
C PHE A 218 -4.10 32.24 -2.91
N PHE A 219 -3.18 32.47 -1.98
CA PHE A 219 -3.30 32.10 -0.55
C PHE A 219 -3.38 33.31 0.38
N ASP A 220 -3.07 34.51 -0.12
CA ASP A 220 -3.13 35.77 0.64
C ASP A 220 -4.56 36.33 0.75
N GLU A 221 -5.57 35.64 0.22
CA GLU A 221 -7.00 35.93 0.42
C GLU A 221 -7.68 34.84 1.28
N GLN A 222 -7.30 34.72 2.55
CA GLN A 222 -8.16 34.18 3.62
C GLN A 222 -7.99 34.95 4.93
#